data_AF-A0A4Q1KA86-F1
#
_entry.id   AF-A0A4Q1KA86-F1
#
_cell.length_a   1.000
_cell.length_b   1.000
_cell.length_c   1.000
_cell.angle_alpha   90.00
_cell.angle_beta   90.00
_cell.angle_gamma   90.00
#
_symmetry.space_group_name_H-M   'P 1'
#
loop_
_entity.id
_entity.type
_entity.pdbx_description
1 polymer ?
#
loop_
_entity_poly.entity_id
_entity_poly.type
_entity_poly.pdbx_seq_one_letter_code
_entity_poly.pdbx_strand_id
1 'polypeptide(L)'
;MNQLHFILRLFHQVYAMIMNACKLQCIPSRMVVLGLVFLRGNFSDAQIINFPDINFKNALLSSDTNNIAGIGNIPNVFFIDIDSNGNNEIEVSEALSINYLFLSSNSITNLSGIEFFTNLTYLRCDDNFINSINLSQLVNLVNLNCSRNLLSTLDISSLSNLENLFFTNNQITNIDFSNNPQLEVAYCGNNLLSQLDFSNNPHFYDLGCKNNPNLTELIIKNNAHQVFGTGTWLNECWTGCPSLSRICADSFELSALQTYLSDCGIATSGMVISSSCALDIPTHELESWVVSPNPNQGLFTVLFPEAIPQIHLELYSIWGQKVYESDPLAAKEVTINATGLPQGIYYLVGTSPGGTNCQKLVIE
;
A
#
# COMPACT_ATOMS: atom_id res chain seq x y z
N MET A 1 -3.70 -47.07 -43.27
CA MET A 1 -3.63 -48.41 -42.65
C MET A 1 -2.24 -48.84 -42.13
N ASN A 2 -1.14 -48.09 -42.37
CA ASN A 2 0.22 -48.50 -41.92
C ASN A 2 0.76 -47.82 -40.64
N GLN A 3 0.06 -46.83 -40.07
CA GLN A 3 0.47 -46.16 -38.81
C GLN A 3 -0.09 -46.86 -37.56
N LEU A 4 -1.27 -47.50 -37.66
CA LEU A 4 -1.92 -48.22 -36.55
C LEU A 4 -1.16 -49.50 -36.15
N HIS A 5 -0.52 -50.16 -37.12
CA HIS A 5 0.27 -51.38 -36.89
C HIS A 5 1.63 -51.11 -36.22
N PHE A 6 2.20 -49.91 -36.40
CA PHE A 6 3.43 -49.50 -35.74
C PHE A 6 3.19 -49.16 -34.26
N ILE A 7 2.06 -48.51 -33.96
CA ILE A 7 1.63 -48.16 -32.60
C ILE A 7 1.29 -49.42 -31.78
N LEU A 8 0.66 -50.43 -32.40
CA LEU A 8 0.35 -51.72 -31.74
C LEU A 8 1.60 -52.53 -31.34
N ARG A 9 2.70 -52.42 -32.11
CA ARG A 9 3.97 -53.08 -31.77
C ARG A 9 4.73 -52.37 -30.65
N LEU A 10 4.68 -51.04 -30.60
CA LEU A 10 5.21 -50.24 -29.48
C LEU A 10 4.42 -50.49 -28.19
N PHE A 11 3.09 -50.65 -28.27
CA PHE A 11 2.25 -51.00 -27.13
C PHE A 11 2.61 -52.37 -26.51
N HIS A 12 2.91 -53.38 -27.34
CA HIS A 12 3.32 -54.70 -26.84
C HIS A 12 4.71 -54.69 -26.19
N GLN A 13 5.66 -53.90 -26.72
CA GLN A 13 7.02 -53.82 -26.15
C GLN A 13 7.05 -53.06 -24.82
N VAL A 14 6.25 -52.00 -24.67
CA VAL A 14 6.15 -51.24 -23.41
C VAL A 14 5.37 -52.01 -22.35
N TYR A 15 4.31 -52.74 -22.72
CA TYR A 15 3.55 -53.60 -21.80
C TYR A 15 4.41 -54.75 -21.24
N ALA A 16 5.29 -55.35 -22.05
CA ALA A 16 6.22 -56.38 -21.61
C ALA A 16 7.34 -55.84 -20.70
N MET A 17 7.77 -54.58 -20.90
CA MET A 17 8.73 -53.91 -20.02
C MET A 17 8.14 -53.59 -18.63
N ILE A 18 6.87 -53.17 -18.57
CA ILE A 18 6.18 -52.85 -17.32
C ILE A 18 5.89 -54.12 -16.50
N MET A 19 5.57 -55.23 -17.16
CA MET A 19 5.32 -56.53 -16.49
C MET A 19 6.60 -57.18 -15.94
N ASN A 20 7.78 -56.90 -16.50
CA ASN A 20 9.06 -57.42 -16.00
C ASN A 20 9.65 -56.61 -14.83
N ALA A 21 9.19 -55.38 -14.61
CA ALA A 21 9.61 -54.54 -13.48
C ALA A 21 8.82 -54.81 -12.19
N CYS A 22 7.78 -55.65 -12.23
CA CYS A 22 6.90 -55.93 -11.09
C CYS A 22 7.17 -57.30 -10.46
N LYS A 23 8.39 -57.49 -9.95
CA LYS A 23 8.70 -58.46 -8.88
C LYS A 23 9.31 -57.70 -7.71
N LEU A 24 8.49 -57.04 -6.90
CA LEU A 24 8.63 -56.99 -5.44
C LEU A 24 7.46 -56.16 -4.84
N GLN A 25 6.80 -56.76 -3.86
CA GLN A 25 6.00 -56.15 -2.78
C GLN A 25 4.64 -55.50 -3.09
N CYS A 26 3.62 -56.34 -2.85
CA CYS A 26 2.30 -56.09 -2.28
C CYS A 26 1.96 -54.67 -1.78
N ILE A 27 0.97 -54.02 -2.41
CA ILE A 27 0.08 -53.03 -1.77
C ILE A 27 -1.38 -53.38 -2.15
N PRO A 28 -2.35 -53.36 -1.22
CA PRO A 28 -3.69 -53.89 -1.44
C PRO A 28 -4.57 -53.04 -2.38
N SER A 29 -5.48 -53.73 -3.05
CA SER A 29 -6.37 -53.33 -4.11
C SER A 29 -7.36 -52.21 -3.73
N ARG A 30 -6.98 -50.94 -3.95
CA ARG A 30 -7.97 -49.84 -4.11
C ARG A 30 -7.46 -48.58 -4.84
N MET A 31 -6.38 -48.69 -5.62
CA MET A 31 -5.68 -47.52 -6.20
C MET A 31 -5.38 -47.62 -7.71
N VAL A 32 -6.29 -48.18 -8.52
CA VAL A 32 -6.12 -48.31 -9.99
C VAL A 32 -7.20 -47.51 -10.77
N VAL A 33 -7.57 -46.32 -10.28
CA VAL A 33 -8.39 -45.36 -11.06
C VAL A 33 -7.66 -44.02 -11.31
N LEU A 34 -6.48 -43.79 -10.71
CA LEU A 34 -5.65 -42.62 -11.03
C LEU A 34 -4.53 -43.01 -11.99
N GLY A 35 -4.84 -43.08 -13.28
CA GLY A 35 -3.83 -43.38 -14.31
C GLY A 35 -4.32 -43.25 -15.75
N LEU A 36 -5.41 -42.54 -16.00
CA LEU A 36 -5.99 -42.28 -17.33
C LEU A 36 -6.40 -40.81 -17.51
N VAL A 37 -5.56 -39.86 -17.08
CA VAL A 37 -5.77 -38.42 -17.35
C VAL A 37 -4.47 -37.74 -17.84
N PHE A 38 -3.67 -38.42 -18.67
CA PHE A 38 -2.51 -37.79 -19.33
C PHE A 38 -2.48 -37.99 -20.85
N LEU A 39 -3.65 -38.00 -21.47
CA LEU A 39 -3.84 -37.75 -22.90
C LEU A 39 -5.13 -36.94 -23.09
N ARG A 40 -5.22 -35.74 -22.51
CA ARG A 40 -6.04 -34.70 -23.13
C ARG A 40 -5.10 -33.91 -24.03
N GLY A 41 -5.27 -34.14 -25.33
CA GLY A 41 -4.64 -33.34 -26.35
C GLY A 41 -5.01 -31.87 -26.17
N ASN A 42 -4.19 -31.03 -26.78
CA ASN A 42 -4.49 -29.64 -27.09
C ASN A 42 -5.81 -29.57 -27.88
N PHE A 43 -6.93 -29.58 -27.17
CA PHE A 43 -8.21 -29.12 -27.67
C PHE A 43 -8.31 -27.67 -27.23
N SER A 44 -8.17 -26.76 -28.19
CA SER A 44 -8.54 -25.35 -28.04
C SER A 44 -10.06 -25.23 -28.03
N ASP A 45 -10.72 -25.89 -27.08
CA ASP A 45 -12.09 -25.54 -26.75
C ASP A 45 -11.96 -24.28 -25.88
N ALA A 46 -12.50 -23.17 -26.39
CA ALA A 46 -12.48 -21.90 -25.67
C ALA A 46 -13.15 -22.12 -24.29
N GLN A 47 -12.38 -21.96 -23.21
CA GLN A 47 -12.89 -22.20 -21.87
C GLN A 47 -13.87 -21.08 -21.53
N ILE A 48 -15.16 -21.41 -21.48
CA ILE A 48 -16.22 -20.46 -21.07
C ILE A 48 -16.06 -20.12 -19.59
N ILE A 49 -16.11 -18.83 -19.27
CA ILE A 49 -16.07 -18.31 -17.90
C ILE A 49 -17.49 -18.35 -17.32
N ASN A 50 -17.61 -18.78 -16.06
CA ASN A 50 -18.88 -18.76 -15.34
C ASN A 50 -19.03 -17.45 -14.56
N PHE A 51 -20.11 -16.70 -14.84
CA PHE A 51 -20.46 -15.46 -14.13
C PHE A 51 -21.75 -15.68 -13.32
N PRO A 52 -21.66 -15.86 -12.00
CA PRO A 52 -22.84 -16.09 -11.15
C PRO A 52 -23.82 -14.90 -11.12
N ASP A 53 -23.31 -13.68 -11.32
CA ASP A 53 -24.10 -12.46 -11.38
C ASP A 53 -24.56 -12.20 -12.82
N ILE A 54 -25.87 -12.27 -13.04
CA ILE A 54 -26.46 -12.08 -14.37
C ILE A 54 -26.28 -10.64 -14.88
N ASN A 55 -26.26 -9.65 -13.99
CA ASN A 55 -26.04 -8.26 -14.39
C ASN A 55 -24.59 -8.06 -14.82
N PHE A 56 -23.63 -8.73 -14.16
CA PHE A 56 -22.25 -8.72 -14.61
C PHE A 56 -22.10 -9.38 -15.98
N LYS A 57 -22.68 -10.57 -16.19
CA LYS A 57 -22.66 -11.23 -17.50
C LYS A 57 -23.29 -10.33 -18.58
N ASN A 58 -24.47 -9.77 -18.31
CA ASN A 58 -25.13 -8.89 -19.26
C ASN A 58 -24.31 -7.62 -19.56
N ALA A 59 -23.63 -7.05 -18.56
CA ALA A 59 -22.75 -5.90 -18.76
C ALA A 59 -21.58 -6.24 -19.70
N LEU A 60 -21.01 -7.44 -19.58
CA LEU A 60 -19.97 -7.93 -20.49
C LEU A 60 -20.50 -8.20 -21.90
N LEU A 61 -21.71 -8.76 -22.04
CA LEU A 61 -22.33 -9.03 -23.35
C LEU A 61 -22.87 -7.77 -24.05
N SER A 62 -23.14 -6.70 -23.29
CA SER A 62 -23.66 -5.43 -23.80
C SER A 62 -22.58 -4.37 -23.98
N SER A 63 -21.31 -4.69 -23.70
CA SER A 63 -20.21 -3.77 -23.90
C SER A 63 -20.05 -3.49 -25.39
N ASP A 64 -20.66 -2.40 -25.86
CA ASP A 64 -20.49 -1.91 -27.22
C ASP A 64 -19.48 -0.76 -27.27
N THR A 65 -19.07 -0.39 -28.48
CA THR A 65 -18.10 0.70 -28.70
C THR A 65 -18.65 2.10 -28.37
N ASN A 66 -19.89 2.23 -27.89
CA ASN A 66 -20.64 3.50 -27.85
C ASN A 66 -21.04 3.97 -26.44
N ASN A 67 -20.76 3.21 -25.37
CA ASN A 67 -21.14 3.60 -24.01
C ASN A 67 -20.16 4.64 -23.40
N ILE A 68 -20.20 5.85 -23.94
CA ILE A 68 -19.26 6.96 -23.69
C ILE A 68 -19.90 8.03 -22.78
N ALA A 69 -20.14 7.72 -21.51
CA ALA A 69 -20.52 8.74 -20.53
C ALA A 69 -19.59 8.69 -19.31
N GLY A 70 -18.59 9.59 -19.28
CA GLY A 70 -17.94 9.98 -18.02
C GLY A 70 -16.48 9.58 -17.83
N ILE A 71 -15.71 9.33 -18.90
CA ILE A 71 -14.25 9.14 -18.80
C ILE A 71 -13.58 10.43 -19.24
N GLY A 72 -12.93 11.14 -18.31
CA GLY A 72 -12.03 12.23 -18.68
C GLY A 72 -10.92 11.67 -19.58
N ASN A 73 -10.77 12.25 -20.77
CA ASN A 73 -9.69 12.06 -21.75
C ASN A 73 -8.67 10.93 -21.43
N ILE A 74 -8.99 9.68 -21.77
CA ILE A 74 -7.96 8.69 -22.07
C ILE A 74 -7.78 8.72 -23.60
N PRO A 75 -6.71 9.29 -24.16
CA PRO A 75 -6.47 9.29 -25.60
C PRO A 75 -6.29 7.84 -26.08
N ASN A 76 -6.96 7.47 -27.19
CA ASN A 76 -6.80 6.20 -27.90
C ASN A 76 -7.33 4.92 -27.20
N VAL A 77 -8.38 5.00 -26.39
CA VAL A 77 -9.10 3.78 -25.95
C VAL A 77 -9.94 3.25 -27.11
N PHE A 78 -9.49 2.14 -27.70
CA PHE A 78 -10.31 1.34 -28.60
C PHE A 78 -11.17 0.40 -27.74
N PHE A 79 -12.48 0.63 -27.70
CA PHE A 79 -13.41 -0.29 -27.08
C PHE A 79 -13.47 -1.56 -27.94
N ILE A 80 -13.18 -2.71 -27.33
CA ILE A 80 -13.24 -4.02 -27.95
C ILE A 80 -14.52 -4.68 -27.44
N ASP A 81 -15.34 -5.17 -28.36
CA ASP A 81 -16.47 -6.04 -28.01
C ASP A 81 -15.93 -7.28 -27.31
N ILE A 82 -16.38 -7.54 -26.09
CA ILE A 82 -15.85 -8.63 -25.26
C ILE A 82 -16.36 -9.97 -25.81
N ASP A 83 -17.63 -10.06 -26.22
CA ASP A 83 -18.17 -11.24 -26.93
C ASP A 83 -17.82 -11.12 -28.42
N SER A 84 -16.53 -11.30 -28.70
CA SER A 84 -15.95 -11.08 -30.02
C SER A 84 -16.50 -12.02 -31.09
N ASN A 85 -17.05 -13.16 -30.68
CA ASN A 85 -17.58 -14.19 -31.57
C ASN A 85 -19.13 -14.20 -31.65
N GLY A 86 -19.80 -13.41 -30.79
CA GLY A 86 -21.25 -13.20 -30.78
C GLY A 86 -22.06 -14.41 -30.31
N ASN A 87 -21.48 -15.29 -29.49
CA ASN A 87 -22.14 -16.52 -29.04
C ASN A 87 -22.90 -16.37 -27.71
N ASN A 88 -22.90 -15.18 -27.11
CA ASN A 88 -23.50 -14.85 -25.81
C ASN A 88 -22.83 -15.55 -24.61
N GLU A 89 -21.60 -16.00 -24.77
CA GLU A 89 -20.71 -16.49 -23.72
C GLU A 89 -19.42 -15.67 -23.76
N ILE A 90 -18.71 -15.59 -22.62
CA ILE A 90 -17.38 -14.98 -22.59
C ILE A 90 -16.38 -16.07 -22.32
N GLU A 91 -15.39 -16.21 -23.19
CA GLU A 91 -14.32 -17.17 -23.00
C GLU A 91 -13.05 -16.54 -22.42
N VAL A 92 -12.20 -17.39 -21.83
CA VAL A 92 -10.91 -16.95 -21.28
C VAL A 92 -10.08 -16.20 -22.32
N SER A 93 -10.06 -16.65 -23.59
CA SER A 93 -9.33 -15.95 -24.65
C SER A 93 -9.85 -14.54 -24.92
N GLU A 94 -11.14 -14.32 -24.77
CA GLU A 94 -11.78 -13.03 -24.97
C GLU A 94 -11.46 -12.09 -23.81
N ALA A 95 -11.61 -12.58 -22.57
CA ALA A 95 -11.23 -11.85 -21.35
C ALA A 95 -9.76 -11.42 -21.35
N LEU A 96 -8.84 -12.26 -21.87
CA LEU A 96 -7.42 -11.93 -22.00
C LEU A 96 -7.12 -10.84 -23.04
N SER A 97 -8.05 -10.53 -23.95
CA SER A 97 -7.86 -9.45 -24.93
C SER A 97 -8.21 -8.06 -24.38
N ILE A 98 -8.84 -8.00 -23.20
CA ILE A 98 -9.38 -6.76 -22.63
C ILE A 98 -8.35 -6.09 -21.72
N ASN A 99 -8.09 -4.81 -21.99
CA ASN A 99 -7.20 -3.96 -21.19
C ASN A 99 -7.99 -2.93 -20.35
N TYR A 100 -9.17 -2.53 -20.83
CA TYR A 100 -10.03 -1.53 -20.19
C TYR A 100 -11.42 -2.12 -20.02
N LEU A 101 -11.95 -2.11 -18.79
CA LEU A 101 -13.28 -2.62 -18.49
C LEU A 101 -14.11 -1.60 -17.70
N PHE A 102 -15.28 -1.26 -18.25
CA PHE A 102 -16.22 -0.30 -17.70
C PHE A 102 -17.55 -0.99 -17.37
N LEU A 103 -17.89 -1.01 -16.10
CA LEU A 103 -19.04 -1.73 -15.53
C LEU A 103 -19.93 -0.81 -14.69
N SER A 104 -19.81 0.51 -14.86
CA SER A 104 -20.52 1.50 -14.05
C SER A 104 -22.04 1.35 -14.13
N SER A 105 -22.75 1.52 -13.01
CA SER A 105 -24.23 1.61 -12.99
C SER A 105 -24.98 0.38 -13.55
N ASN A 106 -24.43 -0.83 -13.36
CA ASN A 106 -25.05 -2.07 -13.88
C ASN A 106 -25.79 -2.88 -12.81
N SER A 107 -25.94 -2.38 -11.59
CA SER A 107 -26.56 -3.12 -10.48
C SER A 107 -25.88 -4.47 -10.19
N ILE A 108 -24.55 -4.54 -10.39
CA ILE A 108 -23.74 -5.73 -10.14
C ILE A 108 -23.58 -5.92 -8.63
N THR A 109 -23.71 -7.15 -8.16
CA THR A 109 -23.53 -7.54 -6.75
C THR A 109 -22.29 -8.41 -6.54
N ASN A 110 -21.85 -9.14 -7.57
CA ASN A 110 -20.71 -10.04 -7.52
C ASN A 110 -19.90 -9.99 -8.83
N LEU A 111 -18.59 -9.79 -8.71
CA LEU A 111 -17.64 -9.74 -9.84
C LEU A 111 -16.87 -11.05 -10.07
N SER A 112 -17.30 -12.17 -9.49
CA SER A 112 -16.69 -13.48 -9.74
C SER A 112 -16.66 -13.77 -11.25
N GLY A 113 -15.49 -14.16 -11.76
CA GLY A 113 -15.17 -14.22 -13.18
C GLY A 113 -14.24 -13.09 -13.65
N ILE A 114 -14.11 -12.01 -12.88
CA ILE A 114 -13.17 -10.90 -13.20
C ILE A 114 -11.72 -11.36 -13.15
N GLU A 115 -11.39 -12.38 -12.36
CA GLU A 115 -10.04 -12.92 -12.20
C GLU A 115 -9.44 -13.47 -13.51
N PHE A 116 -10.25 -13.73 -14.54
CA PHE A 116 -9.79 -14.17 -15.85
C PHE A 116 -9.32 -13.01 -16.75
N PHE A 117 -9.66 -11.77 -16.41
CA PHE A 117 -9.29 -10.56 -17.16
C PHE A 117 -7.88 -10.07 -16.78
N THR A 118 -6.89 -10.96 -16.78
CA THR A 118 -5.55 -10.73 -16.20
C THR A 118 -4.72 -9.62 -16.89
N ASN A 119 -5.11 -9.19 -18.09
CA ASN A 119 -4.47 -8.10 -18.82
C ASN A 119 -5.11 -6.72 -18.57
N LEU A 120 -6.08 -6.62 -17.65
CA LEU A 120 -6.67 -5.33 -17.31
C LEU A 120 -5.64 -4.37 -16.72
N THR A 121 -5.57 -3.19 -17.33
CA THR A 121 -4.84 -2.01 -16.82
C THR A 121 -5.80 -0.97 -16.23
N TYR A 122 -7.08 -1.02 -16.61
CA TYR A 122 -8.11 -0.10 -16.14
C TYR A 122 -9.41 -0.85 -15.83
N LEU A 123 -9.88 -0.73 -14.58
CA LEU A 123 -11.17 -1.29 -14.15
C LEU A 123 -12.01 -0.19 -13.49
N ARG A 124 -13.20 0.03 -14.03
CA ARG A 124 -14.21 0.89 -13.43
C ARG A 124 -15.49 0.11 -13.18
N CYS A 125 -15.85 -0.05 -11.91
CA CYS A 125 -17.05 -0.76 -11.45
C CYS A 125 -17.84 0.06 -10.42
N ASP A 126 -17.81 1.39 -10.54
CA ASP A 126 -18.54 2.31 -9.66
C ASP A 126 -20.07 2.26 -9.86
N ASP A 127 -20.83 2.75 -8.89
CA ASP A 127 -22.31 2.73 -8.91
C ASP A 127 -22.90 1.32 -9.04
N ASN A 128 -22.45 0.42 -8.18
CA ASN A 128 -22.97 -0.95 -8.12
C ASN A 128 -23.30 -1.32 -6.66
N PHE A 129 -23.61 -2.59 -6.43
CA PHE A 129 -23.93 -3.14 -5.11
C PHE A 129 -22.90 -4.20 -4.70
N ILE A 130 -21.65 -4.04 -5.14
CA ILE A 130 -20.56 -5.00 -4.89
C ILE A 130 -20.17 -4.92 -3.41
N ASN A 131 -20.24 -6.05 -2.71
CA ASN A 131 -19.88 -6.16 -1.29
C ASN A 131 -18.49 -6.76 -1.05
N SER A 132 -17.92 -7.44 -2.05
CA SER A 132 -16.59 -8.02 -2.03
C SER A 132 -16.05 -8.14 -3.45
N ILE A 133 -14.74 -7.98 -3.61
CA ILE A 133 -14.06 -8.07 -4.90
C ILE A 133 -12.71 -8.76 -4.70
N ASN A 134 -12.37 -9.71 -5.58
CA ASN A 134 -11.07 -10.35 -5.60
C ASN A 134 -10.27 -9.83 -6.79
N LEU A 135 -9.21 -9.09 -6.50
CA LEU A 135 -8.34 -8.44 -7.50
C LEU A 135 -6.98 -9.12 -7.63
N SER A 136 -6.76 -10.25 -6.93
CA SER A 136 -5.43 -10.89 -6.79
C SER A 136 -4.76 -11.29 -8.11
N GLN A 137 -5.54 -11.50 -9.17
CA GLN A 137 -5.03 -11.87 -10.51
C GLN A 137 -4.84 -10.66 -11.44
N LEU A 138 -5.31 -9.47 -11.06
CA LEU A 138 -5.25 -8.25 -11.89
C LEU A 138 -3.96 -7.47 -11.65
N VAL A 139 -2.82 -8.16 -11.68
CA VAL A 139 -1.50 -7.60 -11.30
C VAL A 139 -1.01 -6.46 -12.20
N ASN A 140 -1.61 -6.31 -13.39
CA ASN A 140 -1.32 -5.24 -14.36
C ASN A 140 -2.19 -4.00 -14.16
N LEU A 141 -3.07 -3.98 -13.16
CA LEU A 141 -4.02 -2.88 -12.96
C LEU A 141 -3.29 -1.60 -12.55
N VAL A 142 -3.52 -0.54 -13.33
CA VAL A 142 -2.96 0.80 -13.12
C VAL A 142 -4.01 1.74 -12.53
N ASN A 143 -5.28 1.56 -12.93
CA ASN A 143 -6.40 2.39 -12.51
C ASN A 143 -7.55 1.53 -12.01
N LEU A 144 -8.00 1.81 -10.78
CA LEU A 144 -9.16 1.15 -10.18
C LEU A 144 -10.15 2.20 -9.68
N ASN A 145 -11.39 2.13 -10.19
CA ASN A 145 -12.51 2.86 -9.60
C ASN A 145 -13.62 1.88 -9.18
N CYS A 146 -13.76 1.68 -7.88
CA CYS A 146 -14.81 0.89 -7.24
C CYS A 146 -15.67 1.75 -6.28
N SER A 147 -15.77 3.05 -6.56
CA SER A 147 -16.57 4.00 -5.77
C SER A 147 -18.07 3.65 -5.78
N ARG A 148 -18.84 4.11 -4.78
CA ARG A 148 -20.30 3.93 -4.71
C ARG A 148 -20.69 2.45 -4.81
N ASN A 149 -20.16 1.67 -3.87
CA ASN A 149 -20.42 0.24 -3.69
C ASN A 149 -20.68 -0.06 -2.21
N LEU A 150 -20.67 -1.34 -1.82
CA LEU A 150 -20.92 -1.81 -0.46
C LEU A 150 -19.69 -2.53 0.13
N LEU A 151 -18.48 -2.19 -0.34
CA LEU A 151 -17.24 -2.83 0.11
C LEU A 151 -16.95 -2.49 1.58
N SER A 152 -16.71 -3.50 2.40
CA SER A 152 -16.23 -3.35 3.79
C SER A 152 -14.72 -3.56 3.93
N THR A 153 -14.12 -4.20 2.92
CA THR A 153 -12.68 -4.45 2.81
C THR A 153 -12.27 -4.32 1.35
N LEU A 154 -11.01 -3.96 1.10
CA LEU A 154 -10.41 -3.91 -0.22
C LEU A 154 -8.94 -4.30 -0.11
N ASP A 155 -8.57 -5.42 -0.73
CA ASP A 155 -7.19 -5.89 -0.81
C ASP A 155 -6.58 -5.49 -2.15
N ILE A 156 -5.57 -4.61 -2.08
CA ILE A 156 -4.80 -4.11 -3.23
C ILE A 156 -3.35 -4.56 -3.20
N SER A 157 -2.98 -5.50 -2.33
CA SER A 157 -1.58 -5.92 -2.11
C SER A 157 -0.89 -6.50 -3.35
N SER A 158 -1.67 -7.06 -4.27
CA SER A 158 -1.19 -7.61 -5.55
C SER A 158 -1.02 -6.56 -6.67
N LEU A 159 -1.53 -5.33 -6.46
CA LEU A 159 -1.64 -4.31 -7.50
C LEU A 159 -0.42 -3.38 -7.51
N SER A 160 0.77 -3.96 -7.74
CA SER A 160 2.04 -3.23 -7.66
C SER A 160 2.21 -2.09 -8.67
N ASN A 161 1.42 -2.10 -9.76
CA ASN A 161 1.40 -1.07 -10.80
C ASN A 161 0.28 -0.02 -10.60
N LEU A 162 -0.46 -0.08 -9.49
CA LEU A 162 -1.61 0.79 -9.27
C LEU A 162 -1.16 2.24 -9.05
N GLU A 163 -1.60 3.14 -9.92
CA GLU A 163 -1.33 4.59 -9.86
C GLU A 163 -2.53 5.34 -9.29
N ASN A 164 -3.75 4.99 -9.73
CA ASN A 164 -4.96 5.72 -9.36
C ASN A 164 -6.00 4.81 -8.71
N LEU A 165 -6.43 5.18 -7.51
CA LEU A 165 -7.38 4.40 -6.72
C LEU A 165 -8.56 5.25 -6.24
N PHE A 166 -9.77 4.90 -6.68
CA PHE A 166 -11.01 5.57 -6.30
C PHE A 166 -11.96 4.57 -5.65
N PHE A 167 -12.26 4.79 -4.37
CA PHE A 167 -13.15 3.94 -3.57
C PHE A 167 -14.09 4.73 -2.66
N THR A 168 -14.39 5.98 -3.05
CA THR A 168 -15.31 6.88 -2.37
C THR A 168 -16.70 6.25 -2.21
N ASN A 169 -17.39 6.51 -1.09
CA ASN A 169 -18.72 5.94 -0.79
C ASN A 169 -18.69 4.41 -0.71
N ASN A 170 -17.97 3.87 0.26
CA ASN A 170 -17.96 2.47 0.65
C ASN A 170 -18.02 2.38 2.19
N GLN A 171 -17.75 1.21 2.75
CA GLN A 171 -17.79 0.94 4.20
C GLN A 171 -16.42 0.44 4.69
N ILE A 172 -15.34 0.85 4.02
CA ILE A 172 -13.98 0.36 4.30
C ILE A 172 -13.46 0.98 5.60
N THR A 173 -12.90 0.14 6.47
CA THR A 173 -12.39 0.56 7.78
C THR A 173 -10.87 0.70 7.81
N ASN A 174 -10.16 -0.05 6.98
CA ASN A 174 -8.70 -0.02 6.85
C ASN A 174 -8.30 -0.36 5.41
N ILE A 175 -7.16 0.15 4.98
CA ILE A 175 -6.53 -0.15 3.69
C ILE A 175 -5.02 -0.06 3.86
N ASP A 176 -4.28 -0.95 3.21
CA ASP A 176 -2.81 -0.99 3.25
C ASP A 176 -2.26 -0.66 1.88
N PHE A 177 -1.49 0.45 1.79
CA PHE A 177 -0.85 0.92 0.57
C PHE A 177 0.63 0.51 0.44
N SER A 178 1.15 -0.26 1.40
CA SER A 178 2.59 -0.58 1.50
C SER A 178 3.16 -1.34 0.30
N ASN A 179 2.31 -2.03 -0.47
CA ASN A 179 2.69 -2.79 -1.66
C ASN A 179 2.36 -2.08 -2.99
N ASN A 180 2.03 -0.78 -2.95
CA ASN A 180 1.62 -0.01 -4.13
C ASN A 180 2.57 1.18 -4.39
N PRO A 181 3.86 0.95 -4.67
CA PRO A 181 4.87 2.01 -4.73
C PRO A 181 4.62 3.03 -5.86
N GLN A 182 3.82 2.67 -6.87
CA GLN A 182 3.44 3.54 -7.98
C GLN A 182 2.19 4.40 -7.69
N LEU A 183 1.58 4.29 -6.50
CA LEU A 183 0.35 5.01 -6.20
C LEU A 183 0.59 6.52 -6.20
N GLU A 184 -0.20 7.24 -6.99
CA GLU A 184 -0.15 8.67 -7.20
C GLU A 184 -1.35 9.38 -6.58
N VAL A 185 -2.55 8.79 -6.73
CA VAL A 185 -3.83 9.39 -6.35
C VAL A 185 -4.71 8.39 -5.60
N ALA A 186 -5.29 8.83 -4.48
CA ALA A 186 -6.27 8.04 -3.73
C ALA A 186 -7.45 8.89 -3.27
N TYR A 187 -8.65 8.57 -3.77
CA TYR A 187 -9.90 9.15 -3.26
C TYR A 187 -10.73 8.11 -2.51
N CYS A 188 -10.86 8.37 -1.22
CA CYS A 188 -11.36 7.45 -0.22
C CYS A 188 -12.47 8.09 0.64
N GLY A 189 -13.08 9.17 0.16
CA GLY A 189 -14.08 9.89 0.93
C GLY A 189 -15.33 9.07 1.23
N ASN A 190 -16.07 9.42 2.28
CA ASN A 190 -17.28 8.71 2.71
C ASN A 190 -17.00 7.21 2.94
N ASN A 191 -16.06 6.92 3.83
CA ASN A 191 -15.72 5.59 4.32
C ASN A 191 -15.66 5.61 5.85
N LEU A 192 -15.12 4.55 6.47
CA LEU A 192 -14.98 4.41 7.91
C LEU A 192 -13.50 4.24 8.32
N LEU A 193 -12.59 4.78 7.50
CA LEU A 193 -11.14 4.64 7.66
C LEU A 193 -10.68 5.21 8.99
N SER A 194 -9.77 4.49 9.66
CA SER A 194 -9.18 4.93 10.93
C SER A 194 -7.81 5.58 10.78
N GLN A 195 -7.02 5.12 9.81
CA GLN A 195 -5.69 5.63 9.50
C GLN A 195 -5.47 5.60 8.00
N LEU A 196 -4.61 6.50 7.52
CA LEU A 196 -4.11 6.55 6.16
C LEU A 196 -2.60 6.75 6.21
N ASP A 197 -1.83 5.82 5.64
CA ASP A 197 -0.37 5.88 5.61
C ASP A 197 0.15 5.71 4.18
N PHE A 198 0.73 6.79 3.67
CA PHE A 198 1.34 6.88 2.34
C PHE A 198 2.88 6.93 2.39
N SER A 199 3.49 6.61 3.53
CA SER A 199 4.96 6.68 3.70
C SER A 199 5.75 5.75 2.77
N ASN A 200 5.11 4.69 2.25
CA ASN A 200 5.68 3.75 1.29
C ASN A 200 5.35 4.10 -0.18
N ASN A 201 4.72 5.25 -0.44
CA ASN A 201 4.22 5.64 -1.76
C ASN A 201 4.93 6.94 -2.23
N PRO A 202 6.16 6.84 -2.76
CA PRO A 202 7.01 8.00 -3.07
C PRO A 202 6.53 8.86 -4.25
N HIS A 203 5.51 8.41 -4.98
CA HIS A 203 4.87 9.15 -6.08
C HIS A 203 3.51 9.74 -5.68
N PHE A 204 3.04 9.47 -4.46
CA PHE A 204 1.70 9.89 -4.02
C PHE A 204 1.62 11.41 -3.84
N TYR A 205 0.69 12.06 -4.53
CA TYR A 205 0.58 13.51 -4.54
C TYR A 205 -0.84 14.05 -4.36
N ASP A 206 -1.90 13.24 -4.43
CA ASP A 206 -3.28 13.75 -4.33
C ASP A 206 -4.20 12.84 -3.50
N LEU A 207 -4.82 13.45 -2.49
CA LEU A 207 -5.66 12.77 -1.49
C LEU A 207 -7.02 13.46 -1.35
N GLY A 208 -8.07 12.65 -1.43
CA GLY A 208 -9.45 13.03 -1.11
C GLY A 208 -10.02 12.11 -0.04
N CYS A 209 -9.96 12.51 1.23
CA CYS A 209 -10.35 11.68 2.37
C CYS A 209 -11.56 12.19 3.17
N LYS A 210 -12.33 13.14 2.61
CA LYS A 210 -13.53 13.72 3.23
C LYS A 210 -14.46 12.68 3.85
N ASN A 211 -15.14 13.01 4.95
CA ASN A 211 -16.17 12.18 5.57
C ASN A 211 -15.65 10.78 5.96
N ASN A 212 -14.50 10.71 6.62
CA ASN A 212 -14.04 9.53 7.34
C ASN A 212 -14.08 9.81 8.85
N PRO A 213 -15.21 9.54 9.53
CA PRO A 213 -15.42 9.99 10.90
C PRO A 213 -14.51 9.34 11.94
N ASN A 214 -13.94 8.18 11.61
CA ASN A 214 -13.02 7.44 12.47
C ASN A 214 -11.55 7.78 12.21
N LEU A 215 -11.24 8.60 11.21
CA LEU A 215 -9.86 8.88 10.81
C LEU A 215 -9.18 9.68 11.91
N THR A 216 -8.18 9.10 12.57
CA THR A 216 -7.41 9.74 13.64
C THR A 216 -6.06 10.25 13.15
N GLU A 217 -5.49 9.57 12.16
CA GLU A 217 -4.12 9.80 11.72
C GLU A 217 -3.99 9.75 10.20
N LEU A 218 -3.28 10.74 9.66
CA LEU A 218 -2.89 10.83 8.28
C LEU A 218 -1.38 10.99 8.15
N ILE A 219 -0.71 10.05 7.49
CA ILE A 219 0.72 10.10 7.19
C ILE A 219 0.88 10.27 5.67
N ILE A 220 1.22 11.49 5.26
CA ILE A 220 1.50 11.87 3.87
C ILE A 220 2.98 12.20 3.65
N LYS A 221 3.83 11.93 4.64
CA LYS A 221 5.28 12.11 4.54
C LYS A 221 5.89 11.04 3.65
N ASN A 222 6.15 11.39 2.40
CA ASN A 222 6.60 10.46 1.37
C ASN A 222 7.68 11.05 0.44
N ASN A 223 8.16 12.26 0.73
CA ASN A 223 9.09 13.06 -0.06
C ASN A 223 8.55 13.50 -1.44
N ALA A 224 7.25 13.37 -1.68
CA ALA A 224 6.59 13.91 -2.87
C ALA A 224 5.96 15.27 -2.58
N HIS A 225 5.68 16.05 -3.64
CA HIS A 225 4.94 17.30 -3.51
C HIS A 225 3.43 17.04 -3.60
N GLN A 226 2.75 17.13 -2.47
CA GLN A 226 1.31 17.05 -2.35
C GLN A 226 0.62 18.24 -3.04
N VAL A 227 -0.47 17.93 -3.73
CA VAL A 227 -1.37 18.91 -4.32
C VAL A 227 -2.42 19.28 -3.29
N PHE A 228 -2.25 20.47 -2.72
CA PHE A 228 -3.26 21.11 -1.89
C PHE A 228 -4.02 22.14 -2.73
N GLY A 229 -5.34 22.02 -2.85
CA GLY A 229 -6.12 23.01 -3.59
C GLY A 229 -7.63 22.84 -3.47
N THR A 230 -8.36 23.96 -3.53
CA THR A 230 -9.81 24.00 -3.62
C THR A 230 -10.21 24.27 -5.07
N GLY A 231 -10.94 23.37 -5.73
CA GLY A 231 -11.62 23.69 -7.00
C GLY A 231 -11.21 22.94 -8.26
N THR A 232 -10.40 21.88 -8.17
CA THR A 232 -10.44 20.82 -9.21
C THR A 232 -11.67 19.94 -8.94
N TRP A 233 -12.20 19.24 -9.95
CA TRP A 233 -13.38 18.36 -9.82
C TRP A 233 -13.22 17.21 -8.81
N LEU A 234 -12.04 17.08 -8.20
CA LEU A 234 -11.55 15.87 -7.60
C LEU A 234 -10.80 16.12 -6.26
N ASN A 235 -10.22 17.30 -6.03
CA ASN A 235 -9.61 17.65 -4.75
C ASN A 235 -10.69 18.25 -3.81
N GLU A 236 -11.21 17.40 -2.93
CA GLU A 236 -12.19 17.79 -1.92
C GLU A 236 -11.49 18.12 -0.60
N CYS A 237 -11.91 19.22 0.04
CA CYS A 237 -11.52 19.52 1.42
C CYS A 237 -11.73 18.30 2.33
N TRP A 238 -10.73 17.97 3.16
CA TRP A 238 -10.74 16.88 4.15
C TRP A 238 -11.71 17.10 5.33
N THR A 239 -12.86 17.70 5.07
CA THR A 239 -13.96 17.94 6.01
C THR A 239 -14.65 16.64 6.42
N GLY A 240 -15.39 16.65 7.54
CA GLY A 240 -16.11 15.45 8.00
C GLY A 240 -15.21 14.36 8.60
N CYS A 241 -13.98 14.72 8.99
CA CYS A 241 -13.05 13.87 9.73
C CYS A 241 -12.85 14.39 11.17
N PRO A 242 -13.91 14.41 12.03
CA PRO A 242 -13.86 15.01 13.37
C PRO A 242 -12.87 14.36 14.34
N SER A 243 -12.46 13.11 14.10
CA SER A 243 -11.51 12.39 14.95
C SER A 243 -10.05 12.64 14.58
N LEU A 244 -9.79 13.39 13.50
CA LEU A 244 -8.45 13.61 12.97
C LEU A 244 -7.66 14.47 13.97
N SER A 245 -6.68 13.85 14.61
CA SER A 245 -5.87 14.46 15.66
C SER A 245 -4.40 14.54 15.27
N ARG A 246 -3.98 13.84 14.21
CA ARG A 246 -2.59 13.83 13.77
C ARG A 246 -2.45 13.84 12.25
N ILE A 247 -1.62 14.73 11.75
CA ILE A 247 -1.16 14.75 10.36
C ILE A 247 0.36 14.80 10.35
N CYS A 248 0.99 13.79 9.76
CA CYS A 248 2.42 13.82 9.47
C CYS A 248 2.65 14.11 7.99
N ALA A 249 3.42 15.15 7.69
CA ALA A 249 3.74 15.56 6.32
C ALA A 249 5.22 15.92 6.19
N ASP A 250 5.72 16.06 4.96
CA ASP A 250 7.09 16.51 4.77
C ASP A 250 7.30 17.94 5.25
N SER A 251 8.50 18.24 5.75
CA SER A 251 8.80 19.53 6.37
C SER A 251 8.61 20.71 5.41
N PHE A 252 8.82 20.48 4.11
CA PHE A 252 8.64 21.49 3.06
C PHE A 252 7.17 21.76 2.72
N GLU A 253 6.23 20.95 3.22
CA GLU A 253 4.80 21.02 2.91
C GLU A 253 3.96 21.60 4.03
N LEU A 254 4.49 21.61 5.27
CA LEU A 254 3.76 22.02 6.47
C LEU A 254 3.06 23.38 6.32
N SER A 255 3.71 24.35 5.66
CA SER A 255 3.10 25.66 5.41
C SER A 255 1.92 25.59 4.45
N ALA A 256 2.04 24.86 3.34
CA ALA A 256 0.97 24.71 2.35
C ALA A 256 -0.21 23.91 2.92
N LEU A 257 0.09 22.85 3.69
CA LEU A 257 -0.90 22.06 4.43
C LEU A 257 -1.67 22.94 5.42
N GLN A 258 -1.00 23.79 6.20
CA GLN A 258 -1.66 24.66 7.17
C GLN A 258 -2.60 25.67 6.50
N THR A 259 -2.21 26.22 5.35
CA THR A 259 -3.07 27.08 4.52
C THR A 259 -4.29 26.30 4.01
N TYR A 260 -4.08 25.11 3.45
CA TYR A 260 -5.16 24.26 2.96
C TYR A 260 -6.19 23.91 4.05
N LEU A 261 -5.73 23.50 5.23
CA LEU A 261 -6.61 23.19 6.36
C LEU A 261 -7.42 24.42 6.80
N SER A 262 -6.80 25.60 6.81
CA SER A 262 -7.46 26.87 7.12
C SER A 262 -8.51 27.24 6.07
N ASP A 263 -8.17 27.15 4.79
CA ASP A 263 -9.06 27.48 3.67
C ASP A 263 -10.26 26.52 3.61
N CYS A 264 -10.05 25.26 3.99
CA CYS A 264 -11.09 24.25 4.11
C CYS A 264 -11.93 24.35 5.40
N GLY A 265 -11.60 25.27 6.31
CA GLY A 265 -12.30 25.43 7.59
C GLY A 265 -12.15 24.23 8.53
N ILE A 266 -11.06 23.48 8.41
CA ILE A 266 -10.76 22.33 9.28
C ILE A 266 -10.15 22.83 10.58
N ALA A 267 -10.77 22.50 11.71
CA ALA A 267 -10.27 22.90 13.02
C ALA A 267 -8.95 22.18 13.32
N THR A 268 -7.86 22.94 13.47
CA THR A 268 -6.53 22.40 13.80
C THR A 268 -6.19 22.51 15.28
N SER A 269 -7.09 23.08 16.10
CA SER A 269 -6.89 23.20 17.55
C SER A 269 -6.83 21.81 18.19
N GLY A 270 -5.69 21.47 18.79
CA GLY A 270 -5.45 20.16 19.40
C GLY A 270 -5.05 19.07 18.40
N MET A 271 -4.84 19.41 17.13
CA MET A 271 -4.28 18.52 16.12
C MET A 271 -2.76 18.66 16.07
N VAL A 272 -2.04 17.54 16.07
CA VAL A 272 -0.59 17.48 15.90
C VAL A 272 -0.28 17.47 14.40
N ILE A 273 0.27 18.57 13.89
CA ILE A 273 0.73 18.67 12.50
C ILE A 273 2.25 18.80 12.55
N SER A 274 2.97 17.78 12.09
CA SER A 274 4.44 17.79 12.17
C SER A 274 5.10 17.00 11.04
N SER A 275 6.42 17.12 10.95
CA SER A 275 7.23 16.26 10.08
C SER A 275 7.88 15.08 10.83
N SER A 276 7.59 14.94 12.13
CA SER A 276 8.03 13.81 12.96
C SER A 276 6.91 12.76 13.00
N CYS A 277 7.01 11.75 12.12
CA CYS A 277 5.95 10.73 11.98
C CYS A 277 5.99 9.63 13.03
N ALA A 278 6.99 9.62 13.94
CA ALA A 278 7.02 8.66 15.03
C ALA A 278 5.75 8.77 15.89
N LEU A 279 5.02 7.66 16.03
CA LEU A 279 3.86 7.55 16.91
C LEU A 279 4.22 8.08 18.30
N ASP A 280 3.34 8.86 18.89
CA ASP A 280 3.45 9.36 20.25
C ASP A 280 3.68 8.20 21.26
N ILE A 281 4.93 7.85 21.52
CA ILE A 281 5.44 8.15 22.86
C ILE A 281 5.75 9.65 22.77
N PRO A 282 5.41 10.51 23.75
CA PRO A 282 5.92 11.87 23.75
C PRO A 282 7.42 11.74 23.61
N THR A 283 7.90 11.87 22.38
CA THR A 283 9.29 11.93 22.07
C THR A 283 9.54 13.33 22.56
N HIS A 284 10.02 13.42 23.80
CA HIS A 284 10.70 14.61 24.25
C HIS A 284 11.73 14.84 23.16
N GLU A 285 11.40 15.71 22.20
CA GLU A 285 12.38 16.24 21.28
C GLU A 285 13.53 16.66 22.18
N LEU A 286 14.74 16.25 21.84
CA LEU A 286 15.93 16.62 22.59
C LEU A 286 16.15 18.12 22.35
N GLU A 287 15.33 18.94 23.01
CA GLU A 287 15.43 20.39 23.05
C GLU A 287 16.84 20.75 23.49
N SER A 288 17.29 21.95 23.10
CA SER A 288 18.63 22.41 23.44
C SER A 288 18.88 22.31 24.94
N TRP A 289 19.77 21.40 25.33
CA TRP A 289 20.27 21.26 26.68
C TRP A 289 21.36 22.30 27.01
N VAL A 290 21.67 22.44 28.30
CA VAL A 290 22.71 23.35 28.76
C VAL A 290 23.77 22.56 29.50
N VAL A 291 25.05 22.76 29.16
CA VAL A 291 26.16 22.27 29.95
C VAL A 291 26.70 23.40 30.83
N SER A 292 26.76 23.16 32.14
CA SER A 292 27.26 24.11 33.13
C SER A 292 28.19 23.43 34.15
N PRO A 293 29.37 24.02 34.47
CA PRO A 293 29.96 25.17 33.79
C PRO A 293 30.53 24.78 32.40
N ASN A 294 30.62 25.77 31.49
CA ASN A 294 31.30 25.62 30.20
C ASN A 294 31.88 26.99 29.80
N PRO A 295 33.21 27.21 29.90
CA PRO A 295 34.27 26.21 30.15
C PRO A 295 34.26 25.57 31.55
N ASN A 296 34.90 24.40 31.69
CA ASN A 296 35.04 23.66 32.96
C ASN A 296 36.43 23.02 33.14
N GLN A 297 36.72 22.55 34.36
CA GLN A 297 37.97 21.85 34.71
C GLN A 297 37.81 20.31 34.61
N GLY A 298 36.97 19.84 33.70
CA GLY A 298 36.61 18.44 33.54
C GLY A 298 35.49 17.94 34.45
N LEU A 299 34.82 18.79 35.24
CA LEU A 299 33.60 18.44 35.97
C LEU A 299 32.47 19.36 35.52
N PHE A 300 31.41 18.79 34.96
CA PHE A 300 30.28 19.55 34.42
C PHE A 300 28.96 18.80 34.55
N THR A 301 27.87 19.55 34.53
CA THR A 301 26.51 19.02 34.59
C THR A 301 25.77 19.36 33.29
N VAL A 302 25.13 18.34 32.73
CA VAL A 302 24.19 18.44 31.60
C VAL A 302 22.81 18.66 32.19
N LEU A 303 22.19 19.79 31.87
CA LEU A 303 20.87 20.18 32.34
C LEU A 303 19.87 20.07 31.19
N PHE A 304 18.81 19.30 31.42
CA PHE A 304 17.73 19.11 30.45
C PHE A 304 16.54 20.00 30.83
N PRO A 305 15.84 20.62 29.86
CA PRO A 305 14.63 21.41 30.13
C PRO A 305 13.57 20.62 30.92
N GLU A 306 13.42 19.34 30.58
CA GLU A 306 12.54 18.37 31.23
C GLU A 306 13.26 17.04 31.48
N ALA A 307 12.66 16.17 32.29
CA ALA A 307 13.23 14.86 32.57
C ALA A 307 13.13 13.95 31.34
N ILE A 308 14.26 13.45 30.83
CA ILE A 308 14.29 12.53 29.70
C ILE A 308 14.26 11.09 30.22
N PRO A 309 13.33 10.23 29.76
CA PRO A 309 13.14 8.87 30.28
C PRO A 309 14.27 7.91 29.90
N GLN A 310 14.94 8.15 28.77
CA GLN A 310 16.09 7.38 28.33
C GLN A 310 17.01 8.28 27.51
N ILE A 311 18.15 8.66 28.08
CA ILE A 311 19.21 9.43 27.42
C ILE A 311 20.52 8.64 27.47
N HIS A 312 21.24 8.63 26.35
CA HIS A 312 22.58 8.09 26.21
C HIS A 312 23.55 9.25 25.91
N LEU A 313 24.61 9.40 26.70
CA LEU A 313 25.56 10.51 26.58
C LEU A 313 26.93 9.99 26.14
N GLU A 314 27.50 10.64 25.14
CA GLU A 314 28.83 10.35 24.63
C GLU A 314 29.66 11.63 24.52
N LEU A 315 30.95 11.55 24.83
CA LEU A 315 31.87 12.67 24.64
C LEU A 315 32.92 12.30 23.58
N TYR A 316 33.09 13.19 22.61
CA TYR A 316 34.04 13.03 21.52
C TYR A 316 35.09 14.14 21.53
N SER A 317 36.34 13.80 21.22
CA SER A 317 37.38 14.79 20.91
C SER A 317 37.16 15.43 19.54
N ILE A 318 37.89 16.52 19.24
CA ILE A 318 37.88 17.14 17.90
C ILE A 318 38.32 16.19 16.77
N TRP A 319 38.99 15.09 17.10
CA TRP A 319 39.43 14.08 16.14
C TRP A 319 38.40 12.95 15.96
N GLY A 320 37.22 13.06 16.58
CA GLY A 320 36.16 12.06 16.51
C GLY A 320 36.38 10.83 17.41
N GLN A 321 37.42 10.82 18.25
CA GLN A 321 37.63 9.74 19.22
C GLN A 321 36.65 9.88 20.39
N LYS A 322 35.89 8.81 20.68
CA LYS A 322 35.04 8.70 21.87
C LYS A 322 35.90 8.56 23.14
N VAL A 323 35.65 9.40 24.13
CA VAL A 323 36.41 9.48 25.38
C VAL A 323 35.55 9.29 26.64
N TYR A 324 34.22 9.31 26.49
CA TYR A 324 33.25 8.99 27.54
C TYR A 324 31.97 8.43 26.91
N GLU A 325 31.31 7.54 27.64
CA GLU A 325 30.01 6.95 27.30
C GLU A 325 29.28 6.64 28.61
N SER A 326 27.98 6.94 28.67
CA SER A 326 27.11 6.55 29.78
C SER A 326 26.22 5.38 29.38
N ASP A 327 25.83 4.51 30.31
CA ASP A 327 24.66 3.65 30.07
C ASP A 327 23.40 4.50 29.85
N PRO A 328 22.38 4.01 29.12
CA PRO A 328 21.11 4.72 28.99
C PRO A 328 20.47 4.96 30.36
N LEU A 329 20.11 6.22 30.66
CA LEU A 329 19.56 6.61 31.96
C LEU A 329 18.34 7.52 31.84
N ALA A 330 17.52 7.55 32.89
CA ALA A 330 16.43 8.52 33.04
C ALA A 330 16.92 9.69 33.91
N ALA A 331 16.97 10.91 33.38
CA ALA A 331 17.52 12.04 34.13
C ALA A 331 16.99 13.41 33.66
N LYS A 332 16.86 14.34 34.61
CA LYS A 332 16.69 15.79 34.37
C LYS A 332 18.01 16.56 34.43
N GLU A 333 19.03 15.96 35.06
CA GLU A 333 20.40 16.47 35.08
C GLU A 333 21.38 15.30 35.22
N VAL A 334 22.55 15.41 34.58
CA VAL A 334 23.61 14.39 34.65
C VAL A 334 24.95 15.07 34.86
N THR A 335 25.63 14.73 35.95
CA THR A 335 26.99 15.21 36.22
C THR A 335 28.01 14.23 35.69
N ILE A 336 28.90 14.72 34.83
CA ILE A 336 29.97 13.95 34.19
C ILE A 336 31.32 14.38 34.76
N ASN A 337 32.12 13.41 35.18
CA ASN A 337 33.50 13.63 35.62
C ASN A 337 34.48 13.18 34.52
N ALA A 338 35.04 14.18 33.84
CA ALA A 338 36.04 14.10 32.79
C ALA A 338 37.36 14.80 33.18
N THR A 339 37.66 14.93 34.48
CA THR A 339 38.87 15.60 35.02
C THR A 339 40.20 15.01 34.53
N GLY A 340 40.19 13.78 34.02
CA GLY A 340 41.38 13.13 33.44
C GLY A 340 41.65 13.47 31.96
N LEU A 341 40.79 14.24 31.30
CA LEU A 341 40.94 14.58 29.89
C LEU A 341 41.87 15.79 29.68
N PRO A 342 42.68 15.82 28.60
CA PRO A 342 43.48 16.99 28.25
C PRO A 342 42.61 18.24 28.03
N GLN A 343 43.19 19.41 28.31
CA GLN A 343 42.59 20.71 27.97
C GLN A 343 42.28 20.77 26.47
N GLY A 344 41.10 21.27 26.11
CA GLY A 344 40.69 21.35 24.71
C GLY A 344 39.18 21.42 24.49
N ILE A 345 38.80 21.36 23.22
CA ILE A 345 37.41 21.35 22.78
C ILE A 345 36.94 19.89 22.64
N TYR A 346 35.74 19.63 23.12
CA TYR A 346 35.05 18.35 23.01
C TYR A 346 33.62 18.57 22.49
N TYR A 347 32.99 17.49 22.02
CA TYR A 347 31.61 17.48 21.58
C TYR A 347 30.85 16.47 22.44
N LEU A 348 29.90 16.96 23.23
CA LEU A 348 28.97 16.14 23.98
C LEU A 348 27.76 15.83 23.09
N VAL A 349 27.51 14.55 22.85
CA VAL A 349 26.39 14.05 22.05
C VAL A 349 25.41 13.34 22.95
N GLY A 350 24.13 13.66 22.82
CA GLY A 350 23.04 13.02 23.53
C GLY A 350 22.09 12.38 22.57
N THR A 351 21.79 11.11 22.76
CA THR A 351 20.83 10.36 21.96
C THR A 351 19.70 9.88 22.84
N SER A 352 18.47 10.23 22.48
CA SER A 352 17.24 9.74 23.08
C SER A 352 16.32 9.19 21.98
N PRO A 353 15.22 8.52 22.33
CA PRO A 353 14.18 8.16 21.37
C PRO A 353 13.61 9.36 20.59
N GLY A 354 13.70 10.57 21.14
CA GLY A 354 13.23 11.82 20.52
C GLY A 354 14.27 12.58 19.71
N GLY A 355 15.46 12.01 19.47
CA GLY A 355 16.46 12.56 18.55
C GLY A 355 17.88 12.56 19.09
N THR A 356 18.77 13.28 18.40
CA THR A 356 20.17 13.44 18.81
C THR A 356 20.52 14.93 18.85
N ASN A 357 21.16 15.38 19.93
CA ASN A 357 21.66 16.74 20.09
C ASN A 357 23.17 16.73 20.35
N CYS A 358 23.88 17.76 19.91
CA CYS A 358 25.32 17.90 20.07
C CYS A 358 25.67 19.29 20.58
N GLN A 359 26.48 19.36 21.63
CA GLN A 359 26.93 20.62 22.22
C GLN A 359 28.45 20.66 22.37
N LYS A 360 29.03 21.81 22.02
CA LYS A 360 30.44 22.10 22.24
C LYS A 360 30.73 22.24 23.73
N LEU A 361 31.74 21.52 24.20
CA LEU A 361 32.29 21.57 25.55
C LEU A 361 33.73 22.08 25.51
N VAL A 362 34.11 22.94 26.45
CA VAL A 362 35.49 23.42 26.61
C VAL A 362 36.02 22.98 27.98
N ILE A 363 37.09 22.19 27.96
CA ILE A 363 37.84 21.80 29.16
C ILE A 363 39.10 22.67 29.23
N GLU A 364 39.22 23.46 30.30
CA GLU A 364 40.36 24.35 30.60
C GLU A 364 41.24 23.82 31.72
#